data_AF-A0A4U7B6A5-F1
#
_entry.id   AF-A0A4U7B6A5-F1
#
_cell.length_a   1.000
_cell.length_b   1.000
_cell.length_c   1.000
_cell.angle_alpha   90.00
_cell.angle_beta   90.00
_cell.angle_gamma   90.00
#
_symmetry.space_group_name_H-M   'P 1'
#
loop_
_entity.id
_entity.type
_entity.pdbx_description
1 polymer ?
#
loop_
_entity_poly.entity_id
_entity_poly.type
_entity_poly.pdbx_seq_one_letter_code
_entity_poly.pdbx_strand_id
1 'polypeptide(L)'
;MLPTFNSSYKKEKSDSYPYSNGGAYPLGKVFSIQPHKFQPRSQPALRRRRQLIYRLALVSSLFMTAVFFFFPSARPAFIPPAGLGLFSSTPQLHLETVRYYDLANVEGTARGWEREERILLCAPLRDAAPHLPMFFSHLRNLTYPHHLIDLAFLVGDSKDNTLQLLSDLLSDLQTAEDPKNAFGEISVIEKDFGQKVNQDVESRHGFAAQASRRKSMAQARNWLLSAALRPTHSWVYWRDVDVETAPFTILEDLMRHNKDVIVPNVWRPLPEWLGGEQPYDLNSWQESETALALADTLDEDAVIVEGYAEYATWRPHLAYLRDPYGDPDMEMEIDGVGGVSILAKAKVFRSGVHFPAFSFEKHAETEGFGKMAKRMKFSVVGLPHYTIWHLYEPSVDDIRHMEEMEKERKVREAEEKAKKERLDKISSTFDNNNEQWAKDKDVLKDLKEKDAAEKTAEKEKDTGAKKVAKDSKDSEDEAPVKKVAKAAGEGVKKGAAGAKNAAKGTKDKVKERIDDSKAKVAKKPAAKAKKEAQLDEM
;
A
#
# COMPACT_ATOMS: atom_id res chain seq x y z
N MET A 1 -54.98 6.28 65.20
CA MET A 1 -55.13 4.89 64.73
C MET A 1 -54.32 3.99 65.66
N LEU A 2 -54.91 2.82 65.94
CA LEU A 2 -54.60 1.78 66.94
C LEU A 2 -53.13 1.27 66.99
N PRO A 3 -52.69 0.58 68.07
CA PRO A 3 -51.66 1.09 68.96
C PRO A 3 -50.48 0.14 69.26
N THR A 4 -49.47 0.70 69.93
CA THR A 4 -48.37 0.02 70.63
C THR A 4 -48.84 -0.74 71.88
N PHE A 5 -48.27 -1.93 72.15
CA PHE A 5 -48.36 -2.58 73.46
C PHE A 5 -47.01 -3.09 73.94
N ASN A 6 -46.79 -2.92 75.24
CA ASN A 6 -45.57 -3.10 76.02
C ASN A 6 -45.83 -4.15 77.11
N SER A 7 -44.82 -4.41 77.96
CA SER A 7 -44.81 -5.28 79.15
C SER A 7 -44.46 -6.76 78.89
N SER A 8 -43.33 -7.28 79.37
CA SER A 8 -42.94 -7.56 80.78
C SER A 8 -43.80 -8.67 81.39
N TYR A 9 -43.22 -9.87 81.53
CA TYR A 9 -43.78 -10.91 82.39
C TYR A 9 -42.75 -11.42 83.40
N LYS A 10 -43.11 -11.23 84.66
CA LYS A 10 -42.51 -11.76 85.88
C LYS A 10 -42.92 -13.22 86.08
N LYS A 11 -42.07 -13.88 86.85
CA LYS A 11 -42.06 -15.27 87.33
C LYS A 11 -43.06 -15.49 88.47
N GLU A 12 -43.80 -16.59 88.47
CA GLU A 12 -44.31 -17.21 89.69
C GLU A 12 -44.57 -18.72 89.53
N LYS A 13 -44.39 -19.46 90.63
CA LYS A 13 -44.44 -20.92 90.80
C LYS A 13 -45.85 -21.34 91.22
N SER A 14 -46.26 -22.58 90.90
CA SER A 14 -46.69 -23.58 91.91
C SER A 14 -47.17 -24.89 91.28
N ASP A 15 -46.52 -25.97 91.72
CA ASP A 15 -46.94 -27.36 91.98
C ASP A 15 -48.38 -27.82 91.67
N SER A 16 -48.50 -28.97 90.99
CA SER A 16 -49.29 -30.15 91.46
C SER A 16 -49.29 -31.30 90.44
N TYR A 17 -48.80 -32.48 90.84
CA TYR A 17 -49.07 -33.80 90.25
C TYR A 17 -50.40 -34.35 90.83
N PRO A 18 -51.18 -35.25 90.17
CA PRO A 18 -50.81 -36.67 90.06
C PRO A 18 -51.34 -37.49 88.85
N TYR A 19 -50.58 -38.56 88.55
CA TYR A 19 -50.94 -39.89 88.03
C TYR A 19 -52.04 -40.10 86.96
N SER A 20 -51.65 -40.72 85.83
CA SER A 20 -52.37 -41.87 85.27
C SER A 20 -51.46 -42.78 84.42
N ASN A 21 -51.57 -44.09 84.70
CA ASN A 21 -50.88 -45.23 84.11
C ASN A 21 -50.96 -45.38 82.58
N GLY A 22 -49.95 -46.04 81.99
CA GLY A 22 -50.17 -46.89 80.82
C GLY A 22 -48.93 -47.23 79.99
N GLY A 23 -48.49 -48.50 80.02
CA GLY A 23 -47.66 -49.16 78.99
C GLY A 23 -46.15 -49.10 79.23
N ALA A 24 -45.51 -50.10 79.85
CA ALA A 24 -45.13 -51.42 79.32
C ALA A 24 -43.75 -51.44 78.64
N TYR A 25 -42.86 -52.28 79.21
CA TYR A 25 -41.56 -52.81 78.76
C TYR A 25 -40.25 -52.17 79.28
N PRO A 26 -39.21 -53.00 79.53
CA PRO A 26 -38.35 -52.85 80.69
C PRO A 26 -36.89 -52.45 80.41
N LEU A 27 -36.30 -51.81 81.43
CA LEU A 27 -34.90 -51.67 81.85
C LEU A 27 -33.75 -51.94 80.86
N GLY A 28 -32.88 -50.91 80.73
CA GLY A 28 -31.48 -51.06 80.34
C GLY A 28 -30.60 -49.83 80.66
N LYS A 29 -30.06 -49.78 81.89
CA LYS A 29 -28.95 -48.93 82.41
C LYS A 29 -29.02 -47.40 82.24
N VAL A 30 -29.28 -46.74 83.36
CA VAL A 30 -29.18 -45.28 83.60
C VAL A 30 -27.71 -44.86 83.70
N PHE A 31 -27.23 -43.99 82.81
CA PHE A 31 -26.00 -43.23 83.02
C PHE A 31 -26.25 -42.14 84.07
N SER A 32 -25.56 -42.23 85.21
CA SER A 32 -25.52 -41.19 86.24
C SER A 32 -24.65 -40.03 85.75
N ILE A 33 -25.27 -38.96 85.25
CA ILE A 33 -24.59 -37.67 85.04
C ILE A 33 -24.67 -36.91 86.37
N GLN A 34 -23.58 -36.90 87.13
CA GLN A 34 -23.43 -35.97 88.24
C GLN A 34 -23.13 -34.57 87.71
N PRO A 35 -23.73 -33.50 88.26
CA PRO A 35 -23.40 -32.14 87.87
C PRO A 35 -22.08 -31.74 88.54
N HIS A 36 -20.95 -32.03 87.91
CA HIS A 36 -19.70 -31.38 88.29
C HIS A 36 -19.79 -29.91 87.89
N LYS A 37 -19.92 -29.06 88.91
CA LYS A 37 -19.86 -27.60 88.84
C LYS A 37 -18.54 -27.20 88.17
N PHE A 38 -18.59 -26.77 86.92
CA PHE A 38 -17.42 -26.31 86.16
C PHE A 38 -16.86 -25.04 86.81
N GLN A 39 -15.71 -25.15 87.48
CA GLN A 39 -14.92 -23.99 87.90
C GLN A 39 -13.93 -23.64 86.78
N PRO A 40 -14.06 -22.48 86.10
CA PRO A 40 -13.09 -22.08 85.10
C PRO A 40 -11.75 -21.75 85.77
N ARG A 41 -10.72 -22.55 85.50
CA ARG A 41 -9.32 -22.22 85.82
C ARG A 41 -8.96 -20.90 85.14
N SER A 42 -8.63 -19.86 85.91
CA SER A 42 -7.98 -18.67 85.37
C SER A 42 -6.64 -19.06 84.75
N GLN A 43 -6.43 -18.81 83.46
CA GLN A 43 -5.14 -19.03 82.80
C GLN A 43 -4.36 -17.70 82.67
N PRO A 44 -3.62 -17.26 83.70
CA PRO A 44 -2.82 -16.03 83.64
C PRO A 44 -1.71 -16.08 82.58
N ALA A 45 -1.27 -17.28 82.18
CA ALA A 45 -0.25 -17.49 81.14
C ALA A 45 -0.72 -17.02 79.75
N LEU A 46 -1.96 -17.29 79.36
CA LEU A 46 -2.51 -16.83 78.08
C LEU A 46 -2.69 -15.31 78.04
N ARG A 47 -3.06 -14.70 79.17
CA ARG A 47 -3.22 -13.24 79.28
C ARG A 47 -1.88 -12.52 79.19
N ARG A 48 -0.84 -13.04 79.86
CA ARG A 48 0.54 -12.54 79.74
C ARG A 48 1.10 -12.72 78.33
N ARG A 49 0.84 -13.86 77.68
CA ARG A 49 1.26 -14.10 76.28
C ARG A 49 0.59 -13.14 75.31
N ARG A 50 -0.71 -12.88 75.46
CA ARG A 50 -1.42 -11.86 74.66
C ARG A 50 -0.86 -10.45 74.89
N GLN A 51 -0.61 -10.06 76.14
CA GLN A 51 -0.02 -8.76 76.44
C GLN A 51 1.40 -8.61 75.87
N LEU A 52 2.20 -9.68 75.88
CA LEU A 52 3.52 -9.69 75.26
C LEU A 52 3.43 -9.56 73.73
N ILE A 53 2.48 -10.26 73.10
CA ILE A 53 2.21 -10.14 71.66
C ILE A 53 1.78 -8.72 71.29
N TYR A 54 0.87 -8.11 72.07
CA TYR A 54 0.45 -6.73 71.81
C TYR A 54 1.59 -5.73 71.98
N ARG A 55 2.47 -5.92 72.97
CA ARG A 55 3.66 -5.07 73.16
C ARG A 55 4.67 -5.24 72.02
N LEU A 56 4.93 -6.47 71.60
CA LEU A 56 5.82 -6.75 70.47
C LEU A 56 5.26 -6.20 69.15
N ALA A 57 3.94 -6.32 68.92
CA ALA A 57 3.28 -5.76 67.76
C ALA A 57 3.36 -4.23 67.75
N LEU A 58 3.17 -3.58 68.89
CA LEU A 58 3.26 -2.13 69.03
C LEU A 58 4.69 -1.62 68.81
N VAL A 59 5.69 -2.30 69.39
CA VAL A 59 7.11 -1.97 69.18
C VAL A 59 7.52 -2.20 67.72
N SER A 60 7.08 -3.30 67.11
CA SER A 60 7.33 -3.58 65.69
C SER A 60 6.68 -2.53 64.77
N SER A 61 5.45 -2.11 65.07
CA SER A 61 4.74 -1.06 64.32
C SER A 61 5.43 0.31 64.43
N LEU A 62 5.90 0.68 65.62
CA LEU A 62 6.70 1.91 65.82
C LEU A 62 8.05 1.85 65.11
N PHE A 63 8.71 0.69 65.11
CA PHE A 63 9.96 0.50 64.39
C PHE A 63 9.78 0.60 62.88
N MET A 64 8.75 -0.05 62.32
CA MET A 64 8.43 0.01 60.89
C MET A 64 8.06 1.43 60.43
N THR A 65 7.31 2.17 61.25
CA THR A 65 6.98 3.57 60.95
C THR A 65 8.21 4.47 60.99
N ALA A 66 9.11 4.29 61.97
CA ALA A 66 10.38 5.02 61.98
C ALA A 66 11.25 4.70 60.74
N VAL A 67 11.38 3.41 60.38
CA VAL A 67 12.12 3.00 59.17
C VAL A 67 11.52 3.60 57.90
N PHE A 68 10.18 3.64 57.78
CA PHE A 68 9.47 4.22 56.63
C PHE A 68 9.74 5.72 56.45
N PHE A 69 9.86 6.48 57.53
CA PHE A 69 10.11 7.93 57.47
C PHE A 69 11.59 8.29 57.33
N PHE A 70 12.49 7.57 58.01
CA PHE A 70 13.92 7.91 58.02
C PHE A 70 14.73 7.25 56.89
N PHE A 71 14.24 6.17 56.26
CA PHE A 71 14.93 5.46 55.17
C PHE A 71 14.06 5.29 53.92
N PRO A 72 13.94 6.33 53.07
CA PRO A 72 13.09 6.30 51.87
C PRO A 72 13.44 5.19 50.86
N SER A 73 14.70 4.75 50.82
CA SER A 73 15.19 3.69 49.93
C SER A 73 14.72 2.29 50.33
N ALA A 74 14.27 2.08 51.58
CA ALA A 74 13.81 0.77 52.05
C ALA A 74 12.29 0.54 51.84
N ARG A 75 11.55 1.58 51.43
CA ARG A 75 10.08 1.54 51.23
C ARG A 75 9.58 0.44 50.26
N PRO A 76 10.28 0.11 49.15
CA PRO A 76 9.81 -0.93 48.23
C PRO A 76 9.79 -2.34 48.82
N ALA A 77 10.56 -2.59 49.89
CA ALA A 77 10.65 -3.92 50.51
C ALA A 77 9.54 -4.21 51.53
N PHE A 78 8.84 -3.17 52.02
CA PHE A 78 7.85 -3.29 53.11
C PHE A 78 6.40 -3.15 52.68
N ILE A 79 6.15 -2.86 51.40
CA ILE A 79 4.80 -2.86 50.82
C ILE A 79 4.67 -4.15 50.00
N PRO A 80 4.00 -5.20 50.52
CA PRO A 80 3.64 -6.34 49.70
C PRO A 80 2.76 -5.84 48.54
N PRO A 81 3.03 -6.21 47.28
CA PRO A 81 2.24 -5.78 46.13
C PRO A 81 0.77 -6.27 46.15
N ALA A 82 0.32 -6.95 47.22
CA ALA A 82 -1.01 -7.53 47.34
C ALA A 82 -2.02 -6.68 48.16
N GLY A 83 -1.64 -5.51 48.68
CA GLY A 83 -2.44 -4.78 49.69
C GLY A 83 -3.41 -3.70 49.20
N LEU A 84 -3.31 -3.23 47.96
CA LEU A 84 -4.10 -2.08 47.46
C LEU A 84 -5.10 -2.42 46.34
N GLY A 85 -5.25 -3.70 45.98
CA GLY A 85 -6.19 -4.16 44.95
C GLY A 85 -7.61 -4.45 45.42
N LEU A 86 -7.92 -4.32 46.72
CA LEU A 86 -9.20 -4.77 47.31
C LEU A 86 -10.39 -3.81 47.11
N PHE A 87 -10.21 -2.67 46.43
CA PHE A 87 -11.30 -1.72 46.14
C PHE A 87 -11.59 -1.51 44.65
N SER A 88 -10.98 -2.28 43.75
CA SER A 88 -11.38 -2.29 42.34
C SER A 88 -12.41 -3.40 42.10
N SER A 89 -13.67 -3.01 42.01
CA SER A 89 -14.80 -3.90 41.71
C SER A 89 -14.79 -4.35 40.24
N THR A 90 -14.01 -5.39 39.94
CA THR A 90 -14.31 -6.33 38.84
C THR A 90 -13.82 -7.73 39.23
N PRO A 91 -14.71 -8.73 39.40
CA PRO A 91 -14.28 -10.10 39.61
C PRO A 91 -13.74 -10.64 38.29
N GLN A 92 -12.43 -10.51 38.08
CA GLN A 92 -11.74 -11.21 36.99
C GLN A 92 -11.72 -12.69 37.36
N LEU A 93 -12.77 -13.42 36.97
CA LEU A 93 -12.78 -14.87 36.93
C LEU A 93 -11.68 -15.31 35.97
N HIS A 94 -10.52 -15.65 36.54
CA HIS A 94 -9.38 -16.21 35.82
C HIS A 94 -9.69 -17.69 35.49
N LEU A 95 -10.60 -17.91 34.55
CA LEU A 95 -10.68 -19.15 33.78
C LEU A 95 -9.85 -18.92 32.52
N GLU A 96 -8.87 -19.77 32.22
CA GLU A 96 -7.97 -19.61 31.05
C GLU A 96 -8.72 -19.45 29.71
N THR A 97 -9.96 -19.93 29.64
CA THR A 97 -10.83 -19.86 28.46
C THR A 97 -11.73 -18.63 28.40
N VAL A 98 -11.90 -17.88 29.49
CA VAL A 98 -12.80 -16.74 29.54
C VAL A 98 -12.01 -15.47 29.22
N ARG A 99 -12.33 -14.85 28.08
CA ARG A 99 -11.78 -13.56 27.68
C ARG A 99 -12.88 -12.51 27.69
N TYR A 100 -12.65 -11.42 28.41
CA TYR A 100 -13.52 -10.26 28.45
C TYR A 100 -13.00 -9.20 27.47
N TYR A 101 -13.89 -8.66 26.65
CA TYR A 101 -13.57 -7.57 25.72
C TYR A 101 -14.66 -6.52 25.81
N ASP A 102 -14.27 -5.29 26.15
CA ASP A 102 -15.12 -4.13 26.03
C ASP A 102 -14.85 -3.44 24.69
N LEU A 103 -15.84 -3.46 23.80
CA LEU A 103 -15.70 -2.93 22.46
C LEU A 103 -15.68 -1.40 22.40
N ALA A 104 -16.08 -0.71 23.49
CA ALA A 104 -15.94 0.74 23.60
C ALA A 104 -14.47 1.19 23.63
N ASN A 105 -13.53 0.28 23.93
CA ASN A 105 -12.11 0.58 23.95
C ASN A 105 -11.43 0.46 22.57
N VAL A 106 -12.14 0.00 21.54
CA VAL A 106 -11.58 -0.26 20.18
C VAL A 106 -12.34 0.49 19.08
N GLU A 107 -12.67 1.75 19.34
CA GLU A 107 -13.47 2.56 18.40
C GLU A 107 -12.70 3.01 17.15
N GLY A 108 -11.36 3.05 17.20
CA GLY A 108 -10.50 3.63 16.16
C GLY A 108 -10.46 5.15 16.21
N THR A 109 -9.28 5.72 16.42
CA THR A 109 -9.09 7.18 16.54
C THR A 109 -7.96 7.73 15.68
N ALA A 110 -7.93 9.07 15.56
CA ALA A 110 -6.93 9.79 14.78
C ALA A 110 -5.47 9.50 15.16
N ARG A 111 -5.24 9.11 16.42
CA ARG A 111 -3.90 8.88 16.98
C ARG A 111 -3.77 7.43 17.44
N GLY A 112 -4.04 6.51 16.52
CA GLY A 112 -4.05 5.06 16.80
C GLY A 112 -2.74 4.56 17.42
N TRP A 113 -1.59 5.08 16.97
CA TRP A 113 -0.28 4.68 17.48
C TRP A 113 -0.05 5.09 18.95
N GLU A 114 -0.55 6.25 19.38
CA GLU A 114 -0.42 6.70 20.79
C GLU A 114 -1.31 5.89 21.73
N ARG A 115 -2.39 5.33 21.19
CA ARG A 115 -3.38 4.55 21.93
C ARG A 115 -3.20 3.03 21.79
N GLU A 116 -2.10 2.61 21.15
CA GLU A 116 -1.80 1.20 20.88
C GLU A 116 -2.95 0.47 20.16
N GLU A 117 -3.63 1.17 19.26
CA GLU A 117 -4.76 0.61 18.52
C GLU A 117 -4.30 -0.47 17.54
N ARG A 118 -4.92 -1.66 17.60
CA ARG A 118 -4.58 -2.77 16.71
C ARG A 118 -5.24 -2.66 15.34
N ILE A 119 -4.47 -2.98 14.31
CA ILE A 119 -4.87 -2.98 12.91
C ILE A 119 -4.90 -4.42 12.42
N LEU A 120 -5.99 -4.81 11.74
CA LEU A 120 -6.03 -6.02 10.94
C LEU A 120 -5.72 -5.67 9.48
N LEU A 121 -4.55 -6.07 8.96
CA LEU A 121 -4.22 -5.92 7.55
C LEU A 121 -4.71 -7.15 6.78
N CYS A 122 -5.58 -6.94 5.79
CA CYS A 122 -6.18 -8.00 4.98
C CYS A 122 -5.68 -7.93 3.53
N ALA A 123 -5.18 -9.07 3.02
CA ALA A 123 -4.77 -9.23 1.62
C ALA A 123 -5.31 -10.56 1.04
N PRO A 124 -6.35 -10.52 0.17
CA PRO A 124 -6.74 -11.69 -0.61
C PRO A 124 -5.71 -11.95 -1.72
N LEU A 125 -5.35 -13.22 -1.94
CA LEU A 125 -4.27 -13.63 -2.82
C LEU A 125 -4.76 -14.66 -3.84
N ARG A 126 -4.39 -14.43 -5.10
CA ARG A 126 -4.52 -15.38 -6.19
C ARG A 126 -3.38 -15.19 -7.16
N ASP A 127 -2.60 -16.25 -7.41
CA ASP A 127 -1.45 -16.22 -8.33
C ASP A 127 -0.51 -15.02 -8.05
N ALA A 128 -0.26 -14.76 -6.77
CA ALA A 128 0.36 -13.54 -6.25
C ALA A 128 1.89 -13.65 -6.08
N ALA A 129 2.49 -14.81 -6.35
CA ALA A 129 3.91 -15.05 -6.10
C ALA A 129 4.86 -13.97 -6.67
N PRO A 130 4.63 -13.40 -7.86
CA PRO A 130 5.48 -12.33 -8.40
C PRO A 130 5.51 -11.06 -7.57
N HIS A 131 4.43 -10.76 -6.84
CA HIS A 131 4.25 -9.49 -6.12
C HIS A 131 4.63 -9.59 -4.64
N LEU A 132 4.63 -10.79 -4.05
CA LEU A 132 4.90 -10.99 -2.62
C LEU A 132 6.24 -10.40 -2.14
N PRO A 133 7.39 -10.53 -2.85
CA PRO A 133 8.64 -9.95 -2.37
C PRO A 133 8.56 -8.43 -2.20
N MET A 134 7.95 -7.74 -3.17
CA MET A 134 7.73 -6.30 -3.12
C MET A 134 6.77 -5.94 -1.99
N PHE A 135 5.64 -6.64 -1.87
CA PHE A 135 4.68 -6.43 -0.80
C PHE A 135 5.30 -6.55 0.61
N PHE A 136 6.11 -7.59 0.84
CA PHE A 136 6.81 -7.77 2.11
C PHE A 136 7.91 -6.74 2.36
N SER A 137 8.49 -6.14 1.30
CA SER A 137 9.40 -5.00 1.46
C SER A 137 8.65 -3.77 1.99
N HIS A 138 7.42 -3.54 1.54
CA HIS A 138 6.58 -2.46 2.04
C HIS A 138 6.17 -2.69 3.49
N LEU A 139 5.77 -3.92 3.85
CA LEU A 139 5.42 -4.25 5.23
C LEU A 139 6.55 -3.91 6.20
N ARG A 140 7.79 -4.28 5.87
CA ARG A 140 8.96 -3.99 6.72
C ARG A 140 9.25 -2.49 6.89
N ASN A 141 8.82 -1.67 5.93
CA ASN A 141 9.08 -0.24 5.92
C ASN A 141 7.95 0.57 6.57
N LEU A 142 6.84 -0.05 7.00
CA LEU A 142 5.76 0.69 7.68
C LEU A 142 6.27 1.33 8.97
N THR A 143 5.81 2.55 9.26
CA THR A 143 6.20 3.24 10.50
C THR A 143 5.35 2.84 11.69
N TYR A 144 4.14 2.33 11.43
CA TYR A 144 3.22 1.92 12.49
C TYR A 144 3.81 0.74 13.26
N PRO A 145 3.73 0.68 14.61
CA PRO A 145 4.39 -0.38 15.37
C PRO A 145 3.92 -1.78 14.93
N HIS A 146 4.82 -2.60 14.39
CA HIS A 146 4.45 -3.87 13.74
C HIS A 146 3.72 -4.85 14.67
N HIS A 147 4.05 -4.87 15.96
CA HIS A 147 3.36 -5.71 16.96
C HIS A 147 1.86 -5.37 17.17
N LEU A 148 1.41 -4.21 16.66
CA LEU A 148 0.01 -3.78 16.63
C LEU A 148 -0.67 -4.09 15.29
N ILE A 149 0.08 -4.57 14.30
CA ILE A 149 -0.43 -4.96 12.99
C ILE A 149 -0.55 -6.48 12.97
N ASP A 150 -1.78 -6.95 12.94
CA ASP A 150 -2.10 -8.35 12.71
C ASP A 150 -2.31 -8.56 11.20
N LEU A 151 -1.72 -9.60 10.62
CA LEU A 151 -1.79 -9.87 9.17
C LEU A 151 -2.78 -10.99 8.88
N ALA A 152 -3.60 -10.84 7.86
CA ALA A 152 -4.53 -11.86 7.41
C ALA A 152 -4.49 -12.01 5.89
N PHE A 153 -4.19 -13.24 5.45
CA PHE A 153 -4.12 -13.62 4.05
C PHE A 153 -5.18 -14.67 3.74
N LEU A 154 -5.84 -14.54 2.59
CA LEU A 154 -6.65 -15.62 2.03
C LEU A 154 -6.08 -16.02 0.69
N VAL A 155 -5.56 -17.24 0.58
CA VAL A 155 -5.09 -17.82 -0.68
C VAL A 155 -6.23 -18.66 -1.27
N GLY A 156 -6.66 -18.35 -2.47
CA GLY A 156 -7.76 -19.07 -3.12
C GLY A 156 -7.63 -19.14 -4.64
N ASP A 157 -8.01 -20.29 -5.21
CA ASP A 157 -7.98 -20.57 -6.65
C ASP A 157 -6.62 -20.25 -7.31
N SER A 158 -5.52 -20.42 -6.56
CA SER A 158 -4.13 -20.18 -7.00
C SER A 158 -3.52 -21.43 -7.64
N LYS A 159 -2.67 -21.23 -8.65
CA LYS A 159 -2.02 -22.29 -9.43
C LYS A 159 -0.49 -22.23 -9.39
N ASP A 160 0.06 -21.13 -8.89
CA ASP A 160 1.50 -20.92 -8.72
C ASP A 160 1.97 -21.34 -7.31
N ASN A 161 3.21 -20.98 -6.96
CA ASN A 161 3.80 -21.25 -5.65
C ASN A 161 3.48 -20.19 -4.58
N THR A 162 2.39 -19.42 -4.72
CA THR A 162 2.01 -18.34 -3.80
C THR A 162 2.00 -18.78 -2.34
N LEU A 163 1.37 -19.91 -2.01
CA LEU A 163 1.22 -20.37 -0.63
C LEU A 163 2.57 -20.70 0.02
N GLN A 164 3.45 -21.40 -0.71
CA GLN A 164 4.77 -21.76 -0.22
C GLN A 164 5.63 -20.51 0.00
N LEU A 165 5.68 -19.63 -1.00
CA LEU A 165 6.46 -18.38 -0.92
C LEU A 165 5.96 -17.47 0.20
N LEU A 166 4.64 -17.39 0.40
CA LEU A 166 4.04 -16.65 1.51
C LEU A 166 4.51 -17.22 2.84
N SER A 167 4.48 -18.55 3.03
CA SER A 167 4.93 -19.19 4.27
C SER A 167 6.41 -18.89 4.56
N ASP A 168 7.27 -18.96 3.55
CA ASP A 168 8.70 -18.69 3.69
C ASP A 168 8.94 -17.23 4.08
N LEU A 169 8.30 -16.28 3.38
CA LEU A 169 8.41 -14.85 3.66
C LEU A 169 7.85 -14.47 5.05
N LEU A 170 6.78 -15.12 5.51
CA LEU A 170 6.24 -14.91 6.86
C LEU A 170 7.17 -15.46 7.94
N SER A 171 7.79 -16.62 7.71
CA SER A 171 8.80 -17.17 8.60
C SER A 171 9.99 -16.21 8.73
N ASP A 172 10.49 -15.68 7.62
CA ASP A 172 11.56 -14.68 7.61
C ASP A 172 11.15 -13.38 8.31
N LEU A 173 9.89 -12.95 8.13
CA LEU A 173 9.35 -11.76 8.77
C LEU A 173 9.27 -11.90 10.30
N GLN A 174 8.90 -13.08 10.80
CA GLN A 174 8.76 -13.37 12.23
C GLN A 174 10.09 -13.72 12.92
N THR A 175 11.09 -14.20 12.18
CA THR A 175 12.43 -14.52 12.68
C THR A 175 13.41 -13.34 12.59
N ALA A 176 12.92 -12.13 12.30
CA ALA A 176 13.73 -10.92 12.21
C ALA A 176 14.57 -10.67 13.47
N GLU A 177 15.81 -10.21 13.28
CA GLU A 177 16.77 -10.00 14.38
C GLU A 177 16.28 -9.01 15.44
N ASP A 178 15.60 -7.94 15.02
CA ASP A 178 14.96 -6.99 15.92
C ASP A 178 13.51 -7.45 16.21
N PRO A 179 13.16 -7.79 17.46
CA PRO A 179 11.80 -8.16 17.84
C PRO A 179 10.75 -7.09 17.51
N LYS A 180 11.14 -5.82 17.36
CA LYS A 180 10.22 -4.74 16.95
C LYS A 180 9.72 -4.88 15.52
N ASN A 181 10.47 -5.60 14.68
CA ASN A 181 10.11 -5.82 13.28
C ASN A 181 9.10 -6.97 13.13
N ALA A 182 8.92 -7.81 14.14
CA ALA A 182 7.93 -8.85 14.14
C ALA A 182 6.52 -8.26 14.20
N PHE A 183 5.63 -8.81 13.37
CA PHE A 183 4.22 -8.45 13.34
C PHE A 183 3.47 -9.12 14.48
N GLY A 184 2.23 -8.68 14.71
CA GLY A 184 1.32 -9.31 15.66
C GLY A 184 0.86 -10.70 15.21
N GLU A 185 -0.43 -10.98 15.35
CA GLU A 185 -0.97 -12.29 14.97
C GLU A 185 -1.09 -12.39 13.44
N ILE A 186 -0.60 -13.50 12.88
CA ILE A 186 -0.66 -13.78 11.45
C ILE A 186 -1.64 -14.93 11.21
N SER A 187 -2.59 -14.74 10.29
CA SER A 187 -3.55 -15.75 9.86
C SER A 187 -3.43 -15.99 8.37
N VAL A 188 -3.13 -17.22 7.97
CA VAL A 188 -3.15 -17.65 6.56
C VAL A 188 -4.31 -18.62 6.39
N ILE A 189 -5.25 -18.26 5.52
CA ILE A 189 -6.47 -19.04 5.26
C ILE A 189 -6.41 -19.51 3.81
N GLU A 190 -6.58 -20.80 3.59
CA GLU A 190 -6.68 -21.37 2.25
C GLU A 190 -8.14 -21.70 1.95
N LYS A 191 -8.69 -21.16 0.86
CA LYS A 191 -10.05 -21.45 0.44
C LYS A 191 -10.26 -21.21 -1.05
N ASP A 192 -10.63 -22.27 -1.75
CA ASP A 192 -11.09 -22.20 -3.13
C ASP A 192 -12.59 -21.85 -3.22
N PHE A 193 -12.94 -21.10 -4.27
CA PHE A 193 -14.31 -20.75 -4.63
C PHE A 193 -14.74 -21.42 -5.93
N GLY A 194 -13.85 -22.16 -6.60
CA GLY A 194 -14.18 -22.97 -7.77
C GLY A 194 -14.47 -22.12 -9.01
N GLN A 195 -13.80 -20.97 -9.13
CA GLN A 195 -13.96 -20.11 -10.29
C GLN A 195 -13.50 -20.82 -11.57
N LYS A 196 -14.45 -21.16 -12.44
CA LYS A 196 -14.16 -21.71 -13.76
C LYS A 196 -13.61 -20.60 -14.65
N VAL A 197 -12.29 -20.55 -14.74
CA VAL A 197 -11.57 -19.64 -15.63
C VAL A 197 -11.79 -20.08 -17.07
N ASN A 198 -12.66 -19.40 -17.80
CA ASN A 198 -12.60 -19.45 -19.27
C ASN A 198 -11.28 -18.76 -19.70
N GLN A 199 -10.55 -19.40 -20.61
CA GLN A 199 -9.13 -19.11 -20.87
C GLN A 199 -8.88 -17.87 -21.74
N ASP A 200 -9.90 -17.19 -22.26
CA ASP A 200 -9.71 -15.98 -23.08
C ASP A 200 -9.66 -14.71 -22.22
N VAL A 201 -8.54 -13.98 -22.32
CA VAL A 201 -8.32 -12.68 -21.67
C VAL A 201 -9.40 -11.67 -22.10
N GLU A 202 -9.81 -11.69 -23.36
CA GLU A 202 -10.91 -10.87 -23.90
C GLU A 202 -12.27 -11.19 -23.25
N SER A 203 -12.52 -12.46 -22.89
CA SER A 203 -13.74 -12.87 -22.17
C SER A 203 -13.74 -12.46 -20.69
N ARG A 204 -12.57 -12.27 -20.07
CA ARG A 204 -12.44 -11.84 -18.66
C ARG A 204 -12.69 -10.36 -18.46
N HIS A 205 -12.33 -9.57 -19.46
CA HIS A 205 -12.57 -8.13 -19.49
C HIS A 205 -13.89 -7.76 -20.16
N GLY A 206 -14.69 -8.71 -20.64
CA GLY A 206 -16.03 -8.42 -21.12
C GLY A 206 -16.94 -7.93 -19.99
N PHE A 207 -17.72 -6.87 -20.25
CA PHE A 207 -18.67 -6.27 -19.31
C PHE A 207 -19.55 -7.31 -18.59
N ALA A 208 -20.03 -8.33 -19.31
CA ALA A 208 -20.88 -9.40 -18.78
C ALA A 208 -20.20 -10.31 -17.72
N ALA A 209 -18.88 -10.48 -17.77
CA ALA A 209 -18.14 -11.34 -16.84
C ALA A 209 -17.73 -10.61 -15.55
N GLN A 210 -17.60 -9.28 -15.60
CA GLN A 210 -17.11 -8.48 -14.46
C GLN A 210 -18.01 -8.56 -13.24
N ALA A 211 -19.33 -8.56 -13.43
CA ALA A 211 -20.29 -8.68 -12.33
C ALA A 211 -20.07 -9.97 -11.53
N SER A 212 -19.92 -11.11 -12.20
CA SER A 212 -19.66 -12.40 -11.55
C SER A 212 -18.30 -12.42 -10.85
N ARG A 213 -17.27 -11.83 -11.47
CA ARG A 213 -15.94 -11.71 -10.89
C ARG A 213 -15.97 -10.90 -9.58
N ARG A 214 -16.58 -9.71 -9.58
CA ARG A 214 -16.75 -8.85 -8.40
C ARG A 214 -17.47 -9.58 -7.28
N LYS A 215 -18.60 -10.24 -7.57
CA LYS A 215 -19.37 -11.01 -6.58
C LYS A 215 -18.53 -12.09 -5.89
N SER A 216 -17.66 -12.79 -6.63
CA SER A 216 -16.80 -13.82 -6.05
C SER A 216 -15.58 -13.25 -5.31
N MET A 217 -14.98 -12.14 -5.78
CA MET A 217 -13.97 -11.42 -4.99
C MET A 217 -14.54 -10.93 -3.65
N ALA A 218 -15.80 -10.47 -3.65
CA ALA A 218 -16.50 -10.08 -2.43
C ALA A 218 -16.67 -11.25 -1.46
N GLN A 219 -16.93 -12.47 -1.96
CA GLN A 219 -16.94 -13.67 -1.12
C GLN A 219 -15.59 -13.88 -0.45
N ALA A 220 -14.49 -13.87 -1.22
CA ALA A 220 -13.15 -14.03 -0.67
C ALA A 220 -12.83 -12.99 0.43
N ARG A 221 -13.10 -11.70 0.17
CA ARG A 221 -12.93 -10.63 1.17
C ARG A 221 -13.76 -10.88 2.43
N ASN A 222 -15.03 -11.27 2.29
CA ASN A 222 -15.89 -11.55 3.45
C ASN A 222 -15.43 -12.77 4.26
N TRP A 223 -15.00 -13.85 3.60
CA TRP A 223 -14.46 -15.03 4.27
C TRP A 223 -13.20 -14.67 5.08
N LEU A 224 -12.27 -13.96 4.47
CA LEU A 224 -11.06 -13.47 5.13
C LEU A 224 -11.38 -12.62 6.36
N LEU A 225 -12.25 -11.61 6.19
CA LEU A 225 -12.65 -10.72 7.28
C LEU A 225 -13.32 -11.48 8.42
N SER A 226 -14.29 -12.34 8.10
CA SER A 226 -15.07 -13.07 9.10
C SER A 226 -14.22 -14.03 9.95
N ALA A 227 -13.17 -14.60 9.35
CA ALA A 227 -12.27 -15.52 10.03
C ALA A 227 -11.18 -14.79 10.85
N ALA A 228 -10.77 -13.59 10.44
CA ALA A 228 -9.64 -12.88 11.05
C ALA A 228 -10.02 -11.74 12.01
N LEU A 229 -11.24 -11.18 11.91
CA LEU A 229 -11.66 -10.03 12.73
C LEU A 229 -11.88 -10.41 14.21
N ARG A 230 -10.89 -10.11 15.05
CA ARG A 230 -10.96 -10.25 16.52
C ARG A 230 -11.54 -9.03 17.26
N PRO A 231 -12.02 -9.21 18.51
CA PRO A 231 -12.53 -8.14 19.37
C PRO A 231 -11.54 -7.00 19.66
N THR A 232 -10.24 -7.24 19.53
CA THR A 232 -9.16 -6.29 19.84
C THR A 232 -8.84 -5.31 18.71
N HIS A 233 -9.31 -5.56 17.48
CA HIS A 233 -9.02 -4.68 16.35
C HIS A 233 -9.85 -3.41 16.41
N SER A 234 -9.17 -2.28 16.24
CA SER A 234 -9.76 -0.94 16.10
C SER A 234 -9.88 -0.53 14.63
N TRP A 235 -8.98 -1.04 13.78
CA TRP A 235 -8.92 -0.74 12.35
C TRP A 235 -8.79 -2.01 11.52
N VAL A 236 -9.29 -1.95 10.29
CA VAL A 236 -9.07 -2.95 9.25
C VAL A 236 -8.51 -2.23 8.04
N TYR A 237 -7.37 -2.69 7.54
CA TYR A 237 -6.68 -2.14 6.39
C TYR A 237 -6.65 -3.17 5.26
N TRP A 238 -7.38 -2.91 4.19
CA TRP A 238 -7.35 -3.72 2.97
C TRP A 238 -6.25 -3.20 2.07
N ARG A 239 -5.39 -4.11 1.58
CA ARG A 239 -4.30 -3.75 0.70
C ARG A 239 -4.06 -4.82 -0.34
N ASP A 240 -4.13 -4.44 -1.61
CA ASP A 240 -3.71 -5.32 -2.71
C ASP A 240 -2.18 -5.45 -2.73
N VAL A 241 -1.69 -6.59 -3.19
CA VAL A 241 -0.25 -6.95 -3.12
C VAL A 241 0.59 -6.39 -4.26
N ASP A 242 -0.06 -5.90 -5.31
CA ASP A 242 0.49 -5.35 -6.55
C ASP A 242 0.68 -3.82 -6.48
N VAL A 243 0.55 -3.21 -5.30
CA VAL A 243 0.86 -1.79 -5.13
C VAL A 243 2.37 -1.56 -5.05
N GLU A 244 2.93 -0.98 -6.11
CA GLU A 244 4.35 -0.71 -6.33
C GLU A 244 4.98 0.31 -5.38
N THR A 245 4.29 1.42 -5.03
CA THR A 245 4.80 2.35 -4.02
C THR A 245 3.69 2.98 -3.18
N ALA A 246 3.96 3.19 -1.90
CA ALA A 246 3.14 3.99 -0.99
C ALA A 246 4.00 4.61 0.10
N PRO A 247 3.58 5.73 0.70
CA PRO A 247 4.25 6.29 1.86
C PRO A 247 4.32 5.29 3.01
N PHE A 248 5.46 5.25 3.70
CA PHE A 248 5.69 4.37 4.86
C PHE A 248 4.75 4.66 6.04
N THR A 249 4.25 5.90 6.10
CA THR A 249 3.32 6.46 7.08
C THR A 249 1.86 6.29 6.68
N ILE A 250 1.53 5.52 5.65
CA ILE A 250 0.17 5.43 5.09
C ILE A 250 -0.91 5.11 6.11
N LEU A 251 -0.62 4.30 7.14
CA LEU A 251 -1.59 3.96 8.16
C LEU A 251 -1.91 5.19 9.03
N GLU A 252 -0.88 5.86 9.52
CA GLU A 252 -0.98 7.07 10.32
C GLU A 252 -1.62 8.23 9.52
N ASP A 253 -1.21 8.39 8.27
CA ASP A 253 -1.65 9.44 7.37
C ASP A 253 -3.13 9.30 7.04
N LEU A 254 -3.66 8.07 6.93
CA LEU A 254 -5.09 7.83 6.75
C LEU A 254 -5.85 7.90 8.08
N MET A 255 -5.28 7.39 9.18
CA MET A 255 -5.91 7.40 10.51
C MET A 255 -6.21 8.81 11.00
N ARG A 256 -5.29 9.77 10.82
CA ARG A 256 -5.42 11.15 11.34
C ARG A 256 -6.67 11.88 10.86
N HIS A 257 -7.22 11.51 9.69
CA HIS A 257 -8.49 12.06 9.18
C HIS A 257 -9.71 11.60 9.99
N ASN A 258 -9.56 10.54 10.79
CA ASN A 258 -10.55 10.02 11.73
C ASN A 258 -11.91 9.66 11.10
N LYS A 259 -11.90 9.26 9.82
CA LYS A 259 -13.10 8.82 9.09
C LYS A 259 -13.38 7.35 9.33
N ASP A 260 -14.62 6.94 9.12
CA ASP A 260 -15.03 5.55 9.30
C ASP A 260 -14.50 4.67 8.17
N VAL A 261 -14.50 5.18 6.92
CA VAL A 261 -13.89 4.58 5.73
C VAL A 261 -13.13 5.66 4.98
N ILE A 262 -11.85 5.39 4.66
CA ILE A 262 -11.00 6.30 3.90
C ILE A 262 -10.16 5.55 2.87
N VAL A 263 -10.00 6.15 1.68
CA VAL A 263 -9.14 5.64 0.61
C VAL A 263 -8.20 6.71 0.05
N PRO A 264 -6.96 6.36 -0.31
CA PRO A 264 -6.08 7.22 -1.08
C PRO A 264 -6.46 7.20 -2.57
N ASN A 265 -5.88 8.12 -3.34
CA ASN A 265 -5.93 8.05 -4.79
C ASN A 265 -4.93 7.02 -5.34
N VAL A 266 -5.29 6.31 -6.41
CA VAL A 266 -4.46 5.24 -6.98
C VAL A 266 -4.16 5.49 -8.44
N TRP A 267 -2.87 5.59 -8.72
CA TRP A 267 -2.32 5.81 -10.05
C TRP A 267 -1.41 4.65 -10.44
N ARG A 268 -1.07 4.55 -11.71
CA ARG A 268 -0.03 3.64 -12.19
C ARG A 268 1.02 4.40 -12.97
N PRO A 269 2.31 4.07 -12.83
CA PRO A 269 3.31 4.58 -13.74
C PRO A 269 3.08 3.92 -15.11
N LEU A 270 3.42 4.66 -16.16
CA LEU A 270 3.45 4.15 -17.53
C LEU A 270 4.84 4.41 -18.10
N PRO A 271 5.27 3.61 -19.09
CA PRO A 271 6.41 3.98 -19.92
C PRO A 271 6.25 5.38 -20.51
N GLU A 272 7.37 6.08 -20.72
CA GLU A 272 7.38 7.45 -21.27
C GLU A 272 6.60 7.56 -22.58
N TRP A 273 6.68 6.53 -23.44
CA TRP A 273 5.99 6.49 -24.73
C TRP A 273 4.46 6.36 -24.62
N LEU A 274 3.94 6.00 -23.43
CA LEU A 274 2.51 5.95 -23.09
C LEU A 274 2.05 7.13 -22.23
N GLY A 275 2.90 8.13 -22.01
CA GLY A 275 2.54 9.34 -21.25
C GLY A 275 2.92 9.32 -19.77
N GLY A 276 3.74 8.38 -19.33
CA GLY A 276 4.45 8.42 -18.04
C GLY A 276 3.63 8.03 -16.79
N GLU A 277 2.37 8.44 -16.71
CA GLU A 277 1.48 8.12 -15.58
C GLU A 277 0.01 8.10 -16.01
N GLN A 278 -0.82 7.31 -15.31
CA GLN A 278 -2.25 7.23 -15.59
C GLN A 278 -3.07 6.94 -14.33
N PRO A 279 -4.30 7.50 -14.23
CA PRO A 279 -5.34 7.01 -13.32
C PRO A 279 -5.52 5.49 -13.41
N TYR A 280 -5.49 4.81 -12.26
CA TYR A 280 -5.65 3.34 -12.22
C TYR A 280 -7.02 2.94 -11.67
N ASP A 281 -7.32 3.32 -10.43
CA ASP A 281 -8.53 2.84 -9.76
C ASP A 281 -9.74 3.77 -10.04
N LEU A 282 -10.61 3.32 -10.94
CA LEU A 282 -11.84 4.03 -11.27
C LEU A 282 -13.03 3.66 -10.36
N ASN A 283 -12.84 2.79 -9.36
CA ASN A 283 -13.92 2.33 -8.48
C ASN A 283 -14.17 3.26 -7.28
N SER A 284 -13.32 4.27 -7.11
CA SER A 284 -13.52 5.34 -6.12
C SER A 284 -14.16 6.55 -6.80
N TRP A 285 -15.41 6.83 -6.48
CA TRP A 285 -16.20 7.86 -7.17
C TRP A 285 -17.32 8.42 -6.29
N GLN A 286 -17.76 9.64 -6.59
CA GLN A 286 -18.98 10.21 -6.03
C GLN A 286 -20.15 9.96 -7.00
N GLU A 287 -21.34 9.72 -6.44
CA GLU A 287 -22.52 9.36 -7.22
C GLU A 287 -22.98 10.52 -8.12
N SER A 288 -23.65 10.18 -9.24
CA SER A 288 -24.21 11.17 -10.18
C SER A 288 -25.70 10.93 -10.44
N GLU A 289 -26.43 11.99 -10.79
CA GLU A 289 -27.86 11.89 -11.13
C GLU A 289 -28.10 10.98 -12.34
N THR A 290 -27.20 11.01 -13.32
CA THR A 290 -27.26 10.16 -14.52
C THR A 290 -27.06 8.69 -14.19
N ALA A 291 -26.15 8.37 -13.27
CA ALA A 291 -25.93 6.99 -12.83
C ALA A 291 -27.10 6.46 -12.00
N LEU A 292 -27.73 7.30 -11.16
CA LEU A 292 -28.95 6.94 -10.45
C LEU A 292 -30.11 6.66 -11.41
N ALA A 293 -30.32 7.53 -12.40
CA ALA A 293 -31.33 7.32 -13.43
C ALA A 293 -31.08 6.05 -14.25
N LEU A 294 -29.81 5.75 -14.57
CA LEU A 294 -29.44 4.50 -15.21
C LEU A 294 -29.74 3.29 -14.30
N ALA A 295 -29.36 3.36 -13.02
CA ALA A 295 -29.56 2.28 -12.06
C ALA A 295 -31.06 1.90 -11.92
N ASP A 296 -31.96 2.87 -11.99
CA ASP A 296 -33.42 2.65 -11.94
C ASP A 296 -33.96 1.90 -13.17
N THR A 297 -33.25 1.92 -14.29
CA THR A 297 -33.64 1.18 -15.52
C THR A 297 -33.16 -0.27 -15.56
N LEU A 298 -32.24 -0.65 -14.66
CA LEU A 298 -31.60 -1.95 -14.67
C LEU A 298 -32.34 -2.97 -13.78
N ASP A 299 -32.26 -4.24 -14.14
CA ASP A 299 -32.79 -5.36 -13.35
C ASP A 299 -32.14 -5.44 -11.96
N GLU A 300 -32.85 -5.97 -10.96
CA GLU A 300 -32.40 -6.05 -9.56
C GLU A 300 -30.99 -6.64 -9.41
N ASP A 301 -30.70 -7.73 -10.14
CA ASP A 301 -29.42 -8.44 -10.09
C ASP A 301 -28.27 -7.82 -10.90
N ALA A 302 -28.57 -6.77 -11.70
CA ALA A 302 -27.59 -6.08 -12.51
C ALA A 302 -26.54 -5.38 -11.65
N VAL A 303 -25.29 -5.37 -12.12
CA VAL A 303 -24.17 -4.68 -11.46
C VAL A 303 -23.56 -3.72 -12.46
N ILE A 304 -23.51 -2.45 -12.09
CA ILE A 304 -22.76 -1.41 -12.79
C ILE A 304 -21.29 -1.58 -12.42
N VAL A 305 -20.43 -1.61 -13.44
CA VAL A 305 -18.98 -1.69 -13.28
C VAL A 305 -18.39 -0.53 -14.04
N GLU A 306 -17.59 0.29 -13.35
CA GLU A 306 -16.96 1.46 -13.94
C GLU A 306 -15.86 1.09 -14.96
N GLY A 307 -15.59 2.01 -15.89
CA GLY A 307 -14.55 1.86 -16.91
C GLY A 307 -15.01 1.18 -18.21
N TYR A 308 -16.32 0.94 -18.35
CA TYR A 308 -16.94 0.27 -19.50
C TYR A 308 -17.81 1.25 -20.31
N ALA A 309 -17.72 1.17 -21.64
CA ALA A 309 -18.45 2.06 -22.54
C ALA A 309 -19.97 1.80 -22.56
N GLU A 310 -20.37 0.60 -22.12
CA GLU A 310 -21.74 0.12 -22.07
C GLU A 310 -22.63 1.00 -21.18
N TYR A 311 -22.08 1.51 -20.06
CA TYR A 311 -22.80 2.35 -19.10
C TYR A 311 -22.10 3.69 -18.92
N ALA A 312 -22.68 4.75 -19.50
CA ALA A 312 -22.22 6.11 -19.29
C ALA A 312 -22.76 6.65 -17.94
N THR A 313 -22.01 6.42 -16.87
CA THR A 313 -22.38 6.83 -15.51
C THR A 313 -22.13 8.32 -15.25
N TRP A 314 -21.15 8.93 -15.91
CA TRP A 314 -20.72 10.33 -15.70
C TRP A 314 -20.36 10.66 -14.24
N ARG A 315 -19.92 9.66 -13.49
CA ARG A 315 -19.49 9.86 -12.12
C ARG A 315 -18.14 10.60 -12.08
N PRO A 316 -17.96 11.57 -11.18
CA PRO A 316 -16.63 12.08 -10.87
C PRO A 316 -15.81 11.00 -10.14
N HIS A 317 -14.78 10.48 -10.80
CA HIS A 317 -13.86 9.51 -10.21
C HIS A 317 -12.72 10.22 -9.47
N LEU A 318 -12.38 9.72 -8.28
CA LEU A 318 -11.30 10.24 -7.45
C LEU A 318 -9.97 10.31 -8.21
N ALA A 319 -9.72 9.33 -9.08
CA ALA A 319 -8.51 9.23 -9.88
C ALA A 319 -8.25 10.43 -10.80
N TYR A 320 -9.30 11.02 -11.38
CA TYR A 320 -9.18 12.18 -12.27
C TYR A 320 -9.06 13.52 -11.53
N LEU A 321 -9.24 13.54 -10.21
CA LEU A 321 -9.22 14.76 -9.41
C LEU A 321 -7.84 15.07 -8.82
N ARG A 322 -6.82 14.28 -9.14
CA ARG A 322 -5.44 14.50 -8.65
C ARG A 322 -4.88 15.80 -9.24
N ASP A 323 -4.39 16.66 -8.36
CA ASP A 323 -3.46 17.73 -8.65
C ASP A 323 -2.14 17.37 -7.92
N PRO A 324 -1.01 17.18 -8.64
CA PRO A 324 0.29 16.92 -8.04
C PRO A 324 0.78 17.98 -7.05
N TYR A 325 0.24 19.20 -7.12
CA TYR A 325 0.54 20.31 -6.20
C TYR A 325 -0.60 20.58 -5.21
N GLY A 326 -1.65 19.76 -5.24
CA GLY A 326 -2.78 19.84 -4.33
C GLY A 326 -2.43 19.44 -2.90
N ASP A 327 -3.28 19.84 -1.96
CA ASP A 327 -3.13 19.48 -0.56
C ASP A 327 -3.41 17.98 -0.36
N PRO A 328 -2.43 17.16 0.09
CA PRO A 328 -2.65 15.74 0.36
C PRO A 328 -3.74 15.48 1.42
N ASP A 329 -4.04 16.48 2.26
CA ASP A 329 -5.03 16.37 3.32
C ASP A 329 -6.45 16.71 2.83
N MET A 330 -6.60 17.11 1.57
CA MET A 330 -7.90 17.41 0.99
C MET A 330 -8.78 16.16 1.05
N GLU A 331 -9.97 16.32 1.63
CA GLU A 331 -10.96 15.26 1.76
C GLU A 331 -12.10 15.45 0.75
N MET A 332 -12.57 14.37 0.17
CA MET A 332 -13.77 14.35 -0.67
C MET A 332 -14.70 13.23 -0.22
N GLU A 333 -15.98 13.54 -0.03
CA GLU A 333 -16.98 12.50 0.19
C GLU A 333 -17.20 11.71 -1.10
N ILE A 334 -17.19 10.38 -0.99
CA ILE A 334 -17.40 9.46 -2.11
C ILE A 334 -18.56 8.50 -1.79
N ASP A 335 -18.99 7.76 -2.79
CA ASP A 335 -20.10 6.79 -2.72
C ASP A 335 -19.60 5.38 -3.06
N GLY A 336 -18.78 5.26 -4.12
CA GLY A 336 -18.03 4.06 -4.44
C GLY A 336 -16.62 4.11 -3.83
N VAL A 337 -16.13 2.95 -3.40
CA VAL A 337 -14.81 2.77 -2.80
C VAL A 337 -14.07 1.70 -3.61
N GLY A 338 -12.85 1.99 -4.01
CA GLY A 338 -12.00 1.01 -4.68
C GLY A 338 -11.23 0.09 -3.74
N GLY A 339 -10.84 -1.08 -4.26
CA GLY A 339 -10.32 -2.21 -3.47
C GLY A 339 -8.84 -2.18 -3.11
N VAL A 340 -8.06 -1.29 -3.74
CA VAL A 340 -6.59 -1.34 -3.72
C VAL A 340 -6.02 -1.02 -2.36
N SER A 341 -6.59 -0.02 -1.68
CA SER A 341 -6.12 0.42 -0.37
C SER A 341 -7.26 1.07 0.39
N ILE A 342 -7.80 0.39 1.41
CA ILE A 342 -8.94 0.88 2.20
C ILE A 342 -8.56 0.81 3.68
N LEU A 343 -8.57 1.95 4.36
CA LEU A 343 -8.55 1.97 5.82
C LEU A 343 -9.98 2.20 6.32
N ALA A 344 -10.47 1.28 7.15
CA ALA A 344 -11.79 1.41 7.76
C ALA A 344 -11.75 1.06 9.24
N LYS A 345 -12.58 1.73 10.05
CA LYS A 345 -12.73 1.41 11.46
C LYS A 345 -13.37 0.03 11.62
N ALA A 346 -12.87 -0.78 12.55
CA ALA A 346 -13.39 -2.13 12.77
C ALA A 346 -14.88 -2.13 13.16
N LYS A 347 -15.36 -1.05 13.80
CA LYS A 347 -16.79 -0.87 14.12
C LYS A 347 -17.69 -0.90 12.89
N VAL A 348 -17.22 -0.43 11.73
CA VAL A 348 -17.99 -0.40 10.46
C VAL A 348 -18.41 -1.82 10.08
N PHE A 349 -17.46 -2.75 10.12
CA PHE A 349 -17.72 -4.16 9.84
C PHE A 349 -18.57 -4.84 10.92
N ARG A 350 -18.32 -4.52 12.19
CA ARG A 350 -19.11 -5.08 13.32
C ARG A 350 -20.56 -4.62 13.32
N SER A 351 -20.85 -3.44 12.75
CA SER A 351 -22.21 -2.96 12.55
C SER A 351 -22.95 -3.65 11.40
N GLY A 352 -22.27 -4.47 10.59
CA GLY A 352 -22.86 -5.27 9.51
C GLY A 352 -22.49 -4.81 8.10
N VAL A 353 -21.67 -3.76 7.94
CA VAL A 353 -21.14 -3.38 6.62
C VAL A 353 -20.15 -4.45 6.17
N HIS A 354 -20.23 -4.87 4.91
CA HIS A 354 -19.40 -5.92 4.33
C HIS A 354 -19.31 -5.72 2.81
N PHE A 355 -18.56 -6.57 2.11
CA PHE A 355 -18.45 -6.53 0.65
C PHE A 355 -19.62 -7.31 0.04
N PRO A 356 -20.62 -6.69 -0.61
CA PRO A 356 -21.79 -7.44 -1.08
C PRO A 356 -21.39 -8.43 -2.18
N ALA A 357 -21.62 -9.72 -1.93
CA ALA A 357 -21.45 -10.80 -2.91
C ALA A 357 -22.68 -10.97 -3.83
N PHE A 358 -23.58 -10.00 -3.79
CA PHE A 358 -24.82 -9.89 -4.54
C PHE A 358 -24.96 -8.43 -5.02
N SER A 359 -25.96 -8.13 -5.85
CA SER A 359 -26.20 -6.75 -6.26
C SER A 359 -26.81 -5.95 -5.11
N PHE A 360 -26.09 -4.95 -4.63
CA PHE A 360 -26.55 -3.97 -3.65
C PHE A 360 -26.56 -2.59 -4.30
N GLU A 361 -27.75 -2.03 -4.53
CA GLU A 361 -27.93 -0.77 -5.27
C GLU A 361 -27.20 -0.75 -6.61
N LYS A 362 -27.27 -1.87 -7.34
CA LYS A 362 -26.57 -2.13 -8.60
C LYS A 362 -25.04 -2.18 -8.51
N HIS A 363 -24.48 -2.40 -7.33
CA HIS A 363 -23.04 -2.53 -7.12
C HIS A 363 -22.72 -3.81 -6.34
N ALA A 364 -21.49 -4.27 -6.44
CA ALA A 364 -21.01 -5.42 -5.69
C ALA A 364 -19.63 -5.11 -5.10
N GLU A 365 -19.13 -6.01 -4.26
CA GLU A 365 -17.76 -5.95 -3.74
C GLU A 365 -17.42 -4.62 -3.03
N THR A 366 -16.41 -3.89 -3.51
CA THR A 366 -15.85 -2.69 -2.85
C THR A 366 -16.73 -1.45 -3.07
N GLU A 367 -17.28 -1.28 -4.26
CA GLU A 367 -18.25 -0.22 -4.57
C GLU A 367 -19.55 -0.42 -3.77
N GLY A 368 -20.02 -1.66 -3.67
CA GLY A 368 -21.16 -2.02 -2.83
C GLY A 368 -20.89 -1.79 -1.34
N PHE A 369 -19.67 -2.04 -0.87
CA PHE A 369 -19.23 -1.73 0.48
C PHE A 369 -19.31 -0.22 0.78
N GLY A 370 -18.82 0.63 -0.12
CA GLY A 370 -18.92 2.09 -0.02
C GLY A 370 -20.38 2.57 0.11
N LYS A 371 -21.25 2.12 -0.79
CA LYS A 371 -22.69 2.43 -0.73
C LYS A 371 -23.32 1.97 0.57
N MET A 372 -23.04 0.74 1.00
CA MET A 372 -23.60 0.18 2.23
C MET A 372 -23.17 0.97 3.46
N ALA A 373 -21.88 1.32 3.55
CA ALA A 373 -21.35 2.16 4.63
C ALA A 373 -22.08 3.51 4.70
N LYS A 374 -22.26 4.17 3.54
CA LYS A 374 -22.96 5.46 3.46
C LYS A 374 -24.44 5.35 3.83
N ARG A 375 -25.12 4.28 3.41
CA ARG A 375 -26.52 3.99 3.82
C ARG A 375 -26.66 3.79 5.32
N MET A 376 -25.67 3.16 5.95
CA MET A 376 -25.57 2.99 7.39
C MET A 376 -25.07 4.23 8.14
N LYS A 377 -24.94 5.38 7.45
CA LYS A 377 -24.54 6.68 8.02
C LYS A 377 -23.09 6.74 8.51
N PHE A 378 -22.23 5.87 7.98
CA PHE A 378 -20.79 6.01 8.16
C PHE A 378 -20.22 7.02 7.17
N SER A 379 -19.14 7.70 7.58
CA SER A 379 -18.37 8.57 6.71
C SER A 379 -17.54 7.75 5.72
N VAL A 380 -17.61 8.10 4.44
CA VAL A 380 -16.86 7.46 3.34
C VAL A 380 -16.14 8.55 2.56
N VAL A 381 -14.82 8.57 2.66
CA VAL A 381 -13.99 9.68 2.18
C VAL A 381 -12.86 9.16 1.28
N GLY A 382 -12.55 9.90 0.22
CA GLY A 382 -11.37 9.73 -0.60
C GLY A 382 -10.42 10.92 -0.46
N LEU A 383 -9.12 10.68 -0.60
CA LEU A 383 -8.09 11.72 -0.65
C LEU A 383 -7.61 11.89 -2.10
N PRO A 384 -8.07 12.90 -2.85
CA PRO A 384 -7.76 13.04 -4.28
C PRO A 384 -6.28 13.30 -4.57
N HIS A 385 -5.52 13.89 -3.63
CA HIS A 385 -4.13 14.29 -3.84
C HIS A 385 -3.12 13.36 -3.14
N TYR A 386 -3.56 12.60 -2.14
CA TYR A 386 -2.73 11.58 -1.50
C TYR A 386 -2.67 10.32 -2.37
N THR A 387 -1.55 10.14 -3.09
CA THR A 387 -1.45 9.14 -4.17
C THR A 387 -0.59 7.95 -3.78
N ILE A 388 -1.08 6.74 -4.10
CA ILE A 388 -0.31 5.49 -4.11
C ILE A 388 -0.22 4.94 -5.53
N TRP A 389 0.78 4.11 -5.78
CA TRP A 389 1.11 3.66 -7.14
C TRP A 389 0.96 2.16 -7.29
N HIS A 390 0.05 1.75 -8.15
CA HIS A 390 -0.13 0.36 -8.58
C HIS A 390 0.91 -0.01 -9.63
N LEU A 391 1.39 -1.27 -9.59
CA LEU A 391 2.33 -1.79 -10.57
C LEU A 391 1.77 -1.71 -12.00
N TYR A 392 2.62 -1.36 -12.96
CA TYR A 392 2.28 -1.44 -14.37
C TYR A 392 2.35 -2.87 -14.89
N GLU A 393 1.21 -3.38 -15.37
CA GLU A 393 1.12 -4.63 -16.12
C GLU A 393 0.98 -4.32 -17.62
N PRO A 394 2.01 -4.63 -18.44
CA PRO A 394 1.96 -4.38 -19.87
C PRO A 394 0.87 -5.21 -20.56
N SER A 395 0.07 -4.58 -21.43
CA SER A 395 -0.83 -5.29 -22.32
C SER A 395 -0.07 -6.05 -23.42
N VAL A 396 -0.75 -6.92 -24.15
CA VAL A 396 -0.15 -7.66 -25.28
C VAL A 396 0.42 -6.71 -26.33
N ASP A 397 -0.25 -5.59 -26.59
CA ASP A 397 0.22 -4.59 -27.54
C ASP A 397 1.41 -3.79 -26.99
N ASP A 398 1.44 -3.54 -25.68
CA ASP A 398 2.59 -2.90 -25.03
C ASP A 398 3.83 -3.79 -25.11
N ILE A 399 3.68 -5.10 -24.92
CA ILE A 399 4.76 -6.07 -25.05
C ILE A 399 5.32 -6.06 -26.47
N ARG A 400 4.45 -6.08 -27.48
CA ARG A 400 4.86 -6.01 -28.90
C ARG A 400 5.63 -4.73 -29.19
N HIS A 401 5.14 -3.59 -28.72
CA HIS A 401 5.82 -2.32 -28.93
C HIS A 401 7.17 -2.26 -28.21
N MET A 402 7.28 -2.79 -27.00
CA MET A 402 8.56 -2.90 -26.28
C MET A 402 9.55 -3.79 -27.01
N GLU A 403 9.12 -4.91 -27.58
CA GLU A 403 9.97 -5.79 -28.40
C GLU A 403 10.46 -5.10 -29.69
N GLU A 404 9.60 -4.33 -30.34
CA GLU A 404 9.97 -3.54 -31.53
C GLU A 404 11.02 -2.49 -31.18
N MET A 405 10.80 -1.73 -30.11
CA MET A 405 11.74 -0.73 -29.59
C MET A 405 13.08 -1.36 -29.17
N GLU A 406 13.08 -2.55 -28.58
CA GLU A 406 14.31 -3.27 -28.23
C GLU A 406 15.09 -3.73 -29.46
N LYS A 407 14.38 -4.22 -30.51
CA LYS A 407 14.99 -4.57 -31.80
C LYS A 407 15.63 -3.34 -32.45
N GLU A 408 14.92 -2.21 -32.50
CA GLU A 408 15.46 -0.95 -33.01
C GLU A 408 16.67 -0.47 -32.21
N ARG A 409 16.63 -0.59 -30.87
CA ARG A 409 17.76 -0.23 -30.01
C ARG A 409 18.99 -1.08 -30.30
N LYS A 410 18.83 -2.40 -30.43
CA LYS A 410 19.91 -3.34 -30.78
C LYS A 410 20.50 -3.03 -32.15
N VAL A 411 19.66 -2.70 -33.14
CA VAL A 411 20.12 -2.28 -34.48
C VAL A 411 20.93 -0.99 -34.39
N ARG A 412 20.44 0.03 -33.66
CA ARG A 412 21.14 1.30 -33.48
C ARG A 412 22.48 1.13 -32.76
N GLU A 413 22.52 0.34 -31.68
CA GLU A 413 23.75 0.01 -30.96
C GLU A 413 24.76 -0.72 -31.86
N ALA A 414 24.29 -1.65 -32.70
CA ALA A 414 25.14 -2.34 -33.67
C ALA A 414 25.68 -1.39 -34.75
N GLU A 415 24.85 -0.47 -35.26
CA GLU A 415 25.27 0.56 -36.21
C GLU A 415 26.27 1.54 -35.61
N GLU A 416 26.06 1.98 -34.37
CA GLU A 416 26.99 2.86 -33.64
C GLU A 416 28.32 2.16 -33.40
N LYS A 417 28.28 0.88 -32.99
CA LYS A 417 29.49 0.06 -32.84
C LYS A 417 30.21 -0.12 -34.18
N ALA A 418 29.50 -0.42 -35.25
CA ALA A 418 30.07 -0.56 -36.59
C ALA A 418 30.66 0.77 -37.10
N LYS A 419 30.00 1.91 -36.84
CA LYS A 419 30.51 3.25 -37.15
C LYS A 419 31.80 3.52 -36.37
N LYS A 420 31.84 3.20 -35.08
CA LYS A 420 33.03 3.35 -34.23
C LYS A 420 34.19 2.47 -34.73
N GLU A 421 33.95 1.20 -34.99
CA GLU A 421 34.97 0.29 -35.56
C GLU A 421 35.47 0.77 -36.93
N ARG A 422 34.58 1.32 -37.77
CA ARG A 422 34.96 1.90 -39.06
C ARG A 422 35.83 3.15 -38.88
N LEU A 423 35.49 4.03 -37.94
CA LEU A 423 36.30 5.21 -37.62
C LEU A 423 37.67 4.81 -37.05
N ASP A 424 37.73 3.81 -36.17
CA ASP A 424 38.99 3.29 -35.61
C ASP A 424 39.88 2.66 -36.71
N LYS A 425 39.27 1.93 -37.66
CA LYS A 425 39.97 1.40 -38.85
C LYS A 425 40.49 2.53 -39.75
N ILE A 426 39.70 3.57 -39.98
CA ILE A 426 40.13 4.73 -40.78
C ILE A 426 41.28 5.45 -40.07
N SER A 427 41.16 5.73 -38.76
CA SER A 427 42.22 6.38 -37.97
C SER A 427 43.53 5.60 -38.02
N SER A 428 43.49 4.29 -37.73
CA SER A 428 44.68 3.43 -37.78
C SER A 428 45.29 3.32 -39.18
N THR A 429 44.47 3.37 -40.24
CA THR A 429 44.98 3.39 -41.62
C THR A 429 45.64 4.73 -41.96
N PHE A 430 45.09 5.85 -41.49
CA PHE A 430 45.70 7.18 -41.66
C PHE A 430 46.99 7.35 -40.86
N ASP A 431 47.07 6.79 -39.65
CA ASP A 431 48.29 6.78 -38.84
C ASP A 431 49.41 5.94 -39.49
N ASN A 432 49.08 4.79 -40.09
CA ASN A 432 50.06 3.99 -40.85
C ASN A 432 50.53 4.68 -42.13
N ASN A 433 49.66 5.42 -42.82
CA ASN A 433 50.04 6.22 -43.98
C ASN A 433 50.82 7.50 -43.58
N ASN A 434 50.84 7.86 -42.29
CA ASN A 434 51.54 9.03 -41.75
C ASN A 434 53.06 8.91 -41.96
N GLU A 435 53.60 7.70 -41.80
CA GLU A 435 55.02 7.42 -42.03
C GLU A 435 55.38 7.38 -43.53
N GLN A 436 54.46 6.90 -44.37
CA GLN A 436 54.66 6.82 -45.82
C GLN A 436 54.69 8.22 -46.46
N TRP A 437 53.78 9.13 -46.09
CA TRP A 437 53.86 10.50 -46.63
C TRP A 437 55.07 11.27 -46.12
N ALA A 438 55.55 10.98 -44.90
CA ALA A 438 56.77 11.60 -44.39
C ALA A 438 57.97 11.23 -45.27
N LYS A 439 58.09 9.93 -45.63
CA LYS A 439 59.10 9.44 -46.58
C LYS A 439 58.92 10.03 -47.97
N ASP A 440 57.69 10.08 -48.49
CA ASP A 440 57.41 10.65 -49.82
C ASP A 440 57.73 12.17 -49.89
N LYS A 441 57.54 12.89 -48.78
CA LYS A 441 57.85 14.32 -48.67
C LYS A 441 59.34 14.58 -48.62
N ASP A 442 60.13 13.68 -48.03
CA ASP A 442 61.59 13.76 -48.05
C ASP A 442 62.15 13.38 -49.44
N VAL A 443 61.58 12.35 -50.11
CA VAL A 443 61.92 12.03 -51.51
C VAL A 443 61.61 13.20 -52.45
N LEU A 444 60.50 13.91 -52.26
CA LEU A 444 60.15 15.11 -53.03
C LEU A 444 61.10 16.29 -52.79
N LYS A 445 61.70 16.41 -51.60
CA LYS A 445 62.75 17.40 -51.34
C LYS A 445 64.05 17.01 -52.03
N ASP A 446 64.45 15.74 -51.92
CA ASP A 446 65.65 15.22 -52.57
C ASP A 446 65.58 15.34 -54.10
N LEU A 447 64.41 15.09 -54.69
CA LEU A 447 64.19 15.30 -56.13
C LEU A 447 64.25 16.77 -56.52
N LYS A 448 63.72 17.68 -55.69
CA LYS A 448 63.84 19.13 -55.90
C LYS A 448 65.28 19.62 -55.80
N GLU A 449 66.06 19.05 -54.89
CA GLU A 449 67.48 19.38 -54.73
C GLU A 449 68.32 18.82 -55.88
N LYS A 450 67.98 17.63 -56.40
CA LYS A 450 68.59 17.06 -57.61
C LYS A 450 68.24 17.83 -58.89
N ASP A 451 66.98 18.22 -59.08
CA ASP A 451 66.56 19.08 -60.19
C ASP A 451 67.22 20.46 -60.13
N ALA A 452 67.48 20.99 -58.93
CA ALA A 452 68.23 22.21 -58.74
C ALA A 452 69.72 22.01 -59.07
N ALA A 453 70.30 20.87 -58.69
CA ALA A 453 71.69 20.49 -58.95
C ALA A 453 71.98 20.24 -60.45
N GLU A 454 71.07 19.57 -61.18
CA GLU A 454 71.19 19.36 -62.64
C GLU A 454 71.10 20.67 -63.42
N LYS A 455 70.24 21.61 -62.99
CA LYS A 455 70.15 22.96 -63.58
C LYS A 455 71.38 23.84 -63.31
N THR A 456 72.17 23.53 -62.28
CA THR A 456 73.49 24.12 -62.05
C THR A 456 74.60 23.42 -62.83
N ALA A 457 74.53 22.10 -63.04
CA ALA A 457 75.53 21.33 -63.79
C ALA A 457 75.49 21.58 -65.31
N GLU A 458 74.32 21.88 -65.89
CA GLU A 458 74.22 22.30 -67.30
C GLU A 458 74.73 23.72 -67.57
N LYS A 459 74.94 24.54 -66.51
CA LYS A 459 75.44 25.92 -66.63
C LYS A 459 76.96 26.06 -66.53
N GLU A 460 77.71 24.98 -66.33
CA GLU A 460 79.19 25.00 -66.19
C GLU A 460 79.96 24.33 -67.35
N LYS A 461 79.31 24.03 -68.49
CA LYS A 461 80.03 23.76 -69.75
C LYS A 461 80.04 24.98 -70.67
N ASP A 462 81.07 25.77 -70.42
CA ASP A 462 81.86 26.54 -71.37
C ASP A 462 81.17 27.67 -72.16
N THR A 463 81.20 28.82 -71.50
CA THR A 463 81.21 30.18 -72.05
C THR A 463 82.48 30.49 -72.85
N GLY A 464 82.34 31.02 -74.07
CA GLY A 464 83.48 31.49 -74.86
C GLY A 464 83.20 32.62 -75.88
N ALA A 465 83.16 33.86 -75.37
CA ALA A 465 83.50 35.13 -76.03
C ALA A 465 82.46 35.98 -76.84
N LYS A 466 82.22 37.16 -76.23
CA LYS A 466 82.21 38.54 -76.77
C LYS A 466 80.95 39.15 -77.44
N LYS A 467 80.35 40.09 -76.67
CA LYS A 467 80.22 41.56 -76.91
C LYS A 467 79.73 42.04 -78.31
N VAL A 468 78.58 42.74 -78.34
CA VAL A 468 78.40 44.20 -78.59
C VAL A 468 76.97 44.54 -79.09
N ALA A 469 76.30 45.42 -78.34
CA ALA A 469 75.35 46.50 -78.69
C ALA A 469 74.11 46.33 -79.62
N LYS A 470 72.99 46.87 -79.10
CA LYS A 470 72.18 48.01 -79.65
C LYS A 470 70.72 47.71 -80.11
N ASP A 471 69.82 48.40 -79.40
CA ASP A 471 68.52 49.03 -79.74
C ASP A 471 67.37 48.35 -80.50
N SER A 472 66.18 48.66 -79.96
CA SER A 472 64.85 48.86 -80.58
C SER A 472 64.06 47.59 -80.95
N LYS A 473 62.73 47.51 -80.80
CA LYS A 473 61.66 48.42 -80.40
C LYS A 473 60.37 47.57 -80.21
N ASP A 474 59.46 48.04 -79.35
CA ASP A 474 57.98 47.90 -79.40
C ASP A 474 57.35 46.49 -79.38
N SER A 475 56.25 46.20 -78.69
CA SER A 475 55.24 46.99 -77.98
C SER A 475 54.38 46.02 -77.15
N GLU A 476 53.92 46.48 -75.98
CA GLU A 476 52.52 46.47 -75.46
C GLU A 476 51.67 45.20 -75.69
N ASP A 477 50.89 44.66 -74.77
CA ASP A 477 50.31 45.03 -73.46
C ASP A 477 49.50 43.77 -73.07
N GLU A 478 49.02 43.45 -71.87
CA GLU A 478 49.00 43.92 -70.48
C GLU A 478 48.52 42.63 -69.75
N ALA A 479 49.19 42.11 -68.72
CA ALA A 479 49.07 42.50 -67.31
C ALA A 479 47.67 42.24 -66.67
N PRO A 480 47.55 42.16 -65.34
CA PRO A 480 48.27 41.26 -64.43
C PRO A 480 47.31 40.60 -63.38
N VAL A 481 47.65 39.43 -62.78
CA VAL A 481 48.32 39.22 -61.47
C VAL A 481 47.82 40.16 -60.35
N LYS A 482 47.37 39.73 -59.16
CA LYS A 482 48.12 39.20 -57.99
C LYS A 482 47.12 39.03 -56.83
N LYS A 483 47.13 37.91 -56.07
CA LYS A 483 47.89 37.67 -54.80
C LYS A 483 47.56 38.69 -53.68
N VAL A 484 47.54 38.39 -52.37
CA VAL A 484 47.78 37.24 -51.48
C VAL A 484 47.54 37.77 -50.04
N ALA A 485 47.34 36.84 -49.08
CA ALA A 485 47.56 36.93 -47.62
C ALA A 485 46.53 37.69 -46.78
N LYS A 486 45.89 37.09 -45.77
CA LYS A 486 46.34 36.40 -44.53
C LYS A 486 46.70 37.40 -43.42
N ALA A 487 45.87 37.45 -42.36
CA ALA A 487 46.25 37.26 -40.96
C ALA A 487 45.08 37.55 -40.01
N ALA A 488 45.11 36.88 -38.87
CA ALA A 488 44.12 36.85 -37.79
C ALA A 488 44.16 38.08 -36.87
N GLY A 489 43.14 38.21 -36.00
CA GLY A 489 43.16 39.11 -34.85
C GLY A 489 41.87 39.07 -34.04
N GLU A 490 42.00 38.77 -32.75
CA GLU A 490 40.98 38.71 -31.70
C GLU A 490 40.32 40.07 -31.39
N GLY A 491 39.14 40.03 -30.76
CA GLY A 491 38.90 40.88 -29.59
C GLY A 491 37.79 41.94 -29.63
N VAL A 492 36.69 41.62 -28.93
CA VAL A 492 36.07 42.47 -27.87
C VAL A 492 35.19 43.69 -28.26
N LYS A 493 33.88 43.50 -27.96
CA LYS A 493 32.89 44.38 -27.29
C LYS A 493 32.15 45.53 -28.01
N LYS A 494 30.88 45.61 -27.58
CA LYS A 494 29.86 46.69 -27.56
C LYS A 494 29.15 46.90 -28.90
N GLY A 495 27.83 46.95 -28.99
CA GLY A 495 26.75 47.07 -28.00
C GLY A 495 25.71 48.06 -28.55
N ALA A 496 24.45 47.66 -28.67
CA ALA A 496 23.21 48.47 -28.78
C ALA A 496 22.09 47.54 -29.29
N ALA A 497 21.09 47.19 -28.47
CA ALA A 497 19.87 47.94 -28.22
C ALA A 497 18.90 47.99 -29.42
N GLY A 498 17.71 47.40 -29.27
CA GLY A 498 16.48 47.91 -29.87
C GLY A 498 15.59 46.93 -30.63
N ALA A 499 14.30 46.96 -30.28
CA ALA A 499 13.10 46.46 -30.97
C ALA A 499 12.83 44.94 -30.94
N LYS A 500 11.92 44.44 -30.09
CA LYS A 500 10.44 44.48 -30.17
C LYS A 500 9.85 43.83 -31.44
N ASN A 501 9.07 42.78 -31.16
CA ASN A 501 7.82 42.36 -31.81
C ASN A 501 7.84 42.01 -33.32
N ALA A 502 7.58 40.73 -33.62
CA ALA A 502 6.31 40.32 -34.23
C ALA A 502 6.27 38.79 -34.43
N ALA A 503 5.45 38.13 -33.62
CA ALA A 503 4.87 36.83 -33.95
C ALA A 503 3.66 37.05 -34.86
N LYS A 504 3.62 36.41 -36.04
CA LYS A 504 2.37 35.98 -36.68
C LYS A 504 2.63 35.03 -37.84
N GLY A 505 1.97 33.86 -37.79
CA GLY A 505 1.48 33.19 -39.00
C GLY A 505 2.07 31.83 -39.34
N THR A 506 1.63 30.77 -38.66
CA THR A 506 1.35 29.46 -39.31
C THR A 506 0.51 28.58 -38.38
N LYS A 507 -0.80 28.79 -38.40
CA LYS A 507 -1.83 27.84 -37.93
C LYS A 507 -2.92 27.86 -38.99
N ASP A 508 -2.70 27.17 -40.09
CA ASP A 508 -3.72 26.79 -41.08
C ASP A 508 -3.08 25.82 -42.07
N LYS A 509 -3.00 24.54 -41.68
CA LYS A 509 -2.76 23.42 -42.61
C LYS A 509 -3.00 22.00 -42.06
N VAL A 510 -3.73 21.86 -40.95
CA VAL A 510 -4.01 20.53 -40.35
C VAL A 510 -5.52 20.21 -40.27
N LYS A 511 -6.40 21.10 -40.72
CA LYS A 511 -7.85 20.92 -40.58
C LYS A 511 -8.58 20.26 -41.75
N GLU A 512 -7.87 19.81 -42.78
CA GLU A 512 -8.50 19.35 -44.04
C GLU A 512 -8.27 17.85 -44.36
N ARG A 513 -7.84 17.04 -43.38
CA ARG A 513 -7.61 15.59 -43.58
C ARG A 513 -8.44 14.66 -42.68
N ILE A 514 -9.42 15.19 -41.94
CA ILE A 514 -10.21 14.38 -40.97
C ILE A 514 -11.67 14.17 -41.42
N ASP A 515 -12.18 14.91 -42.39
CA ASP A 515 -13.60 14.81 -42.78
C ASP A 515 -13.94 13.77 -43.87
N ASP A 516 -12.95 13.15 -44.54
CA ASP A 516 -13.22 12.19 -45.62
C ASP A 516 -13.34 10.71 -45.18
N SER A 517 -13.07 10.38 -43.91
CA SER A 517 -13.15 9.00 -43.41
C SER A 517 -14.46 8.66 -42.70
N LYS A 518 -15.36 9.63 -42.48
CA LYS A 518 -16.65 9.42 -41.78
C LYS A 518 -17.85 9.11 -42.67
N ALA A 519 -17.69 9.05 -43.99
CA ALA A 519 -18.80 8.86 -44.93
C ALA A 519 -18.66 7.59 -45.78
N LYS A 520 -18.42 6.42 -45.17
CA LYS A 520 -18.45 5.14 -45.92
C LYS A 520 -18.67 3.86 -45.10
N VAL A 521 -19.55 3.86 -44.10
CA VAL A 521 -20.11 2.61 -43.55
C VAL A 521 -21.58 2.81 -43.21
N ALA A 522 -22.45 2.79 -44.24
CA ALA A 522 -23.88 2.65 -44.06
C ALA A 522 -24.51 2.12 -45.36
N LYS A 523 -24.77 0.79 -45.42
CA LYS A 523 -25.97 0.15 -46.02
C LYS A 523 -25.90 -1.39 -46.08
N LYS A 524 -26.73 -2.03 -45.23
CA LYS A 524 -27.59 -3.24 -45.44
C LYS A 524 -26.97 -4.68 -45.46
N PRO A 525 -27.78 -5.74 -45.21
CA PRO A 525 -28.75 -5.95 -44.13
C PRO A 525 -28.73 -7.40 -43.53
N ALA A 526 -29.58 -7.62 -42.53
CA ALA A 526 -29.86 -8.88 -41.83
C ALA A 526 -30.25 -10.07 -42.73
N ALA A 527 -29.65 -11.24 -42.48
CA ALA A 527 -30.20 -12.57 -42.77
C ALA A 527 -29.30 -13.69 -42.18
N LYS A 528 -29.62 -14.19 -40.97
CA LYS A 528 -29.43 -15.61 -40.55
C LYS A 528 -29.76 -15.77 -39.05
N ALA A 529 -31.05 -15.97 -38.77
CA ALA A 529 -31.51 -16.56 -37.52
C ALA A 529 -32.79 -17.33 -37.84
N LYS A 530 -32.64 -18.61 -38.19
CA LYS A 530 -33.67 -19.69 -38.20
C LYS A 530 -33.11 -20.90 -38.93
N LYS A 531 -32.33 -21.74 -38.23
CA LYS A 531 -32.17 -23.17 -38.50
C LYS A 531 -31.29 -23.77 -37.40
N GLU A 532 -31.90 -24.08 -36.27
CA GLU A 532 -31.42 -25.08 -35.29
C GLU A 532 -32.51 -25.20 -34.20
N ALA A 533 -33.62 -25.82 -34.59
CA ALA A 533 -34.68 -26.30 -33.71
C ALA A 533 -35.51 -27.28 -34.52
N GLN A 534 -34.92 -28.43 -34.85
CA GLN A 534 -35.58 -29.67 -35.30
C GLN A 534 -34.51 -30.70 -35.65
N LEU A 535 -34.07 -31.46 -34.66
CA LEU A 535 -33.48 -32.81 -34.77
C LEU A 535 -33.23 -33.31 -33.34
N ASP A 536 -34.32 -33.57 -32.64
CA ASP A 536 -34.38 -34.44 -31.47
C ASP A 536 -35.78 -35.08 -31.47
N GLU A 537 -35.98 -35.94 -32.48
CA GLU A 537 -36.96 -37.03 -32.51
C GLU A 537 -36.66 -37.90 -33.74
N MET A 538 -35.69 -38.81 -33.59
CA MET A 538 -35.64 -40.16 -34.16
C MET A 538 -34.34 -40.87 -33.76
#